data_AF-A0A8W8M407-F1
#
_entry.id   AF-A0A8W8M407-F1
#
_cell.length_a   1.000
_cell.length_b   1.000
_cell.length_c   1.000
_cell.angle_alpha   90.00
_cell.angle_beta   90.00
_cell.angle_gamma   90.00
#
_symmetry.space_group_name_H-M   'P 1'
#
loop_
_entity.id
_entity.type
_entity.pdbx_description
1 polymer ?
#
loop_
_entity_poly.entity_id
_entity_poly.type
_entity_poly.pdbx_seq_one_letter_code
_entity_poly.pdbx_strand_id
1 'polypeptide(L)'
;RPAQLTTVGKRACLWIQDLLMDLRNLENASDNIRFRGVKGTTGTQASFLSLFEGDDEKVEELDRMVTEMAGFKQTYMVCGQTYSRKVDVDCLNVLASLGASVHKICTDIRLLANFKELEEPFEKDQIGSSAMPYKRNPMRSERCCALSRHLICLVQDPLMTASTQWMERTLDDSANRRISLPEAFLTADIILSTLQNISEGLVVYPKVIERRVNQELPFMASENIIMAMVKAGGDRQECHEQIRVLSQEAGRVVKQEGGDNDLMDRIRKSDYFKPIHSQLDALLDPGTFTGRAPRQVTKFIEMEVTPSLQKYMDKLKEGGKVELQV
;
A
#
# COMPACT_ATOMS: atom_id res chain seq x y z
N ARG A 1 5.38 -18.75 -0.23
CA ARG A 1 5.99 -19.83 0.58
C ARG A 1 5.93 -19.40 2.04
N PRO A 2 5.80 -20.34 3.00
CA PRO A 2 5.93 -20.04 4.41
C PRO A 2 7.28 -19.40 4.73
N ALA A 3 7.31 -18.48 5.69
CA ALA A 3 8.48 -17.77 6.20
C ALA A 3 8.26 -17.45 7.68
N GLN A 4 9.29 -16.94 8.38
CA GLN A 4 9.19 -16.58 9.80
C GLN A 4 7.95 -15.75 10.11
N LEU A 5 7.38 -15.98 11.30
CA LEU A 5 6.10 -15.38 11.68
C LEU A 5 6.20 -13.85 11.79
N THR A 6 5.09 -13.21 11.47
CA THR A 6 4.83 -11.79 11.73
C THR A 6 3.45 -11.65 12.37
N THR A 7 3.06 -10.45 12.76
CA THR A 7 1.71 -10.17 13.27
C THR A 7 0.85 -9.49 12.20
N VAL A 8 -0.48 -9.66 12.29
CA VAL A 8 -1.43 -9.01 11.37
C VAL A 8 -1.22 -7.49 11.34
N GLY A 9 -1.11 -6.86 12.52
CA GLY A 9 -0.83 -5.43 12.63
C GLY A 9 0.52 -5.03 12.02
N LYS A 10 1.58 -5.85 12.20
CA LYS A 10 2.88 -5.55 11.59
C LYS A 10 2.83 -5.61 10.07
N ARG A 11 2.04 -6.53 9.50
CA ARG A 11 1.76 -6.58 8.05
C ARG A 11 1.03 -5.32 7.58
N ALA A 12 -0.01 -4.90 8.30
CA ALA A 12 -0.74 -3.66 7.98
C ALA A 12 0.16 -2.41 8.03
N CYS A 13 1.16 -2.36 8.92
CA CYS A 13 2.12 -1.26 8.93
C CYS A 13 2.95 -1.15 7.63
N LEU A 14 3.14 -2.23 6.85
CA LEU A 14 3.79 -2.10 5.54
C LEU A 14 2.91 -1.30 4.58
N TRP A 15 1.60 -1.55 4.62
CA TRP A 15 0.62 -0.83 3.80
C TRP A 15 0.57 0.65 4.21
N ILE A 16 0.54 0.91 5.51
CA ILE A 16 0.49 2.28 6.04
C ILE A 16 1.77 3.05 5.69
N GLN A 17 2.94 2.41 5.73
CA GLN A 17 4.20 3.05 5.35
C GLN A 17 4.16 3.60 3.93
N ASP A 18 3.70 2.82 2.96
CA ASP A 18 3.60 3.24 1.56
C ASP A 18 2.60 4.41 1.43
N LEU A 19 1.44 4.32 2.11
CA LEU A 19 0.45 5.41 2.13
C LEU A 19 0.96 6.70 2.78
N LEU A 20 1.84 6.63 3.80
CA LEU A 20 2.48 7.82 4.36
C LEU A 20 3.45 8.46 3.36
N MET A 21 4.14 7.65 2.54
CA MET A 21 4.98 8.18 1.48
C MET A 21 4.14 8.90 0.41
N ASP A 22 3.00 8.30 0.03
CA ASP A 22 2.07 8.91 -0.93
C ASP A 22 1.44 10.19 -0.38
N LEU A 23 1.04 10.20 0.90
CA LEU A 23 0.53 11.41 1.57
C LEU A 23 1.54 12.55 1.50
N ARG A 24 2.79 12.31 1.91
CA ARG A 24 3.86 13.30 1.82
C ARG A 24 4.07 13.79 0.38
N ASN A 25 4.03 12.89 -0.59
CA ASN A 25 4.22 13.24 -2.00
C ASN A 25 3.07 14.11 -2.53
N LEU A 26 1.83 13.80 -2.17
CA LEU A 26 0.65 14.60 -2.51
C LEU A 26 0.68 15.99 -1.88
N GLU A 27 1.08 16.08 -0.62
CA GLU A 27 1.26 17.36 0.08
C GLU A 27 2.32 18.21 -0.61
N ASN A 28 3.49 17.61 -0.90
CA ASN A 28 4.54 18.30 -1.63
C ASN A 28 4.08 18.75 -3.01
N ALA A 29 3.34 17.92 -3.75
CA ALA A 29 2.80 18.30 -5.04
C ALA A 29 1.83 19.48 -4.89
N SER A 30 0.85 19.38 -3.99
CA SER A 30 -0.16 20.41 -3.73
C SER A 30 0.47 21.75 -3.32
N ASP A 31 1.39 21.74 -2.37
CA ASP A 31 2.01 22.95 -1.81
C ASP A 31 2.93 23.67 -2.81
N ASN A 32 3.43 22.95 -3.83
CA ASN A 32 4.33 23.50 -4.84
C ASN A 32 3.64 23.87 -6.17
N ILE A 33 2.34 23.64 -6.34
CA ILE A 33 1.62 24.13 -7.53
C ILE A 33 1.58 25.66 -7.49
N ARG A 34 2.01 26.29 -8.58
CA ARG A 34 1.97 27.74 -8.75
C ARG A 34 0.96 28.14 -9.80
N PHE A 35 0.44 29.34 -9.66
CA PHE A 35 -0.46 29.91 -10.65
C PHE A 35 0.32 30.34 -11.90
N ARG A 36 -0.29 30.20 -13.09
CA ARG A 36 0.32 30.75 -14.32
C ARG A 36 0.34 32.28 -14.26
N GLY A 37 -0.76 32.87 -13.80
CA GLY A 37 -0.96 34.31 -13.86
C GLY A 37 -1.26 34.83 -15.28
N VAL A 38 -1.12 36.14 -15.47
CA VAL A 38 -1.39 36.89 -16.71
C VAL A 38 -0.09 37.12 -17.50
N LYS A 39 0.31 36.11 -18.28
CA LYS A 39 1.62 36.12 -18.98
C LYS A 39 1.57 36.46 -20.48
N GLY A 40 0.38 36.67 -21.04
CA GLY A 40 0.19 36.92 -22.47
C GLY A 40 0.45 35.68 -23.34
N THR A 41 0.58 35.87 -24.65
CA THR A 41 0.63 34.77 -25.65
C THR A 41 1.92 33.96 -25.60
N THR A 42 3.07 34.58 -25.35
CA THR A 42 4.40 33.92 -25.33
C THR A 42 5.12 34.08 -24.00
N GLY A 43 4.42 34.50 -22.95
CA GLY A 43 4.99 34.61 -21.61
C GLY A 43 5.59 35.96 -21.24
N THR A 44 5.70 36.88 -22.21
CA THR A 44 6.40 38.17 -22.06
C THR A 44 5.54 39.32 -21.56
N GLN A 45 4.23 39.10 -21.36
CA GLN A 45 3.30 40.13 -20.88
C GLN A 45 3.15 41.37 -21.78
N ALA A 46 3.66 41.35 -23.02
CA ALA A 46 3.72 42.52 -23.91
C ALA A 46 2.37 43.23 -24.11
N SER A 47 1.26 42.48 -24.22
CA SER A 47 -0.08 43.08 -24.35
C SER A 47 -0.51 43.86 -23.11
N PHE A 48 -0.14 43.38 -21.91
CA PHE A 48 -0.45 44.06 -20.64
C PHE A 48 0.47 45.26 -20.44
N LEU A 49 1.75 45.15 -20.80
CA LEU A 49 2.68 46.26 -20.76
C LEU A 49 2.22 47.41 -21.67
N SER A 50 1.75 47.08 -22.88
CA SER A 50 1.17 48.07 -23.79
C SER A 50 -0.12 48.70 -23.24
N LEU A 51 -0.96 47.92 -22.55
CA LEU A 51 -2.19 48.41 -21.93
C LEU A 51 -1.92 49.42 -20.82
N PHE A 52 -0.81 49.23 -20.08
CA PHE A 52 -0.37 50.14 -19.03
C PHE A 52 0.70 51.14 -19.50
N GLU A 53 0.77 51.42 -20.81
CA GLU A 53 1.65 52.45 -21.39
C GLU A 53 3.14 52.30 -21.03
N GLY A 54 3.61 51.05 -20.88
CA GLY A 54 5.00 50.75 -20.54
C GLY A 54 5.31 50.72 -19.03
N ASP A 55 4.30 50.73 -18.17
CA ASP A 55 4.44 50.66 -16.72
C ASP A 55 4.58 49.20 -16.22
N ASP A 56 5.82 48.76 -16.00
CA ASP A 56 6.14 47.42 -15.50
C ASP A 56 5.53 47.13 -14.12
N GLU A 57 5.51 48.10 -13.21
CA GLU A 57 4.99 47.92 -11.84
C GLU A 57 3.49 47.58 -11.86
N LYS A 58 2.70 48.21 -12.74
CA LYS A 58 1.28 47.86 -12.91
C LYS A 58 1.08 46.47 -13.49
N VAL A 59 1.97 46.00 -14.37
CA VAL A 59 1.90 44.64 -14.93
C VAL A 59 2.17 43.60 -13.83
N GLU A 60 3.19 43.82 -13.01
CA GLU A 60 3.50 42.95 -11.87
C GLU A 60 2.38 42.95 -10.84
N GLU A 61 1.82 44.12 -10.54
CA GLU A 61 0.70 44.25 -9.61
C GLU A 61 -0.55 43.53 -10.11
N LEU A 62 -0.88 43.64 -11.41
CA LEU A 62 -1.99 42.90 -12.00
C LEU A 62 -1.79 41.38 -11.84
N ASP A 63 -0.59 40.87 -12.09
CA ASP A 63 -0.29 39.43 -11.94
C ASP A 63 -0.43 38.97 -10.50
N ARG A 64 0.06 39.78 -9.55
CA ARG A 64 -0.06 39.52 -8.12
C ARG A 64 -1.52 39.50 -7.68
N MET A 65 -2.30 40.51 -8.05
CA MET A 65 -3.72 40.62 -7.70
C MET A 65 -4.53 39.43 -8.22
N VAL A 66 -4.38 39.07 -9.50
CA VAL A 66 -5.12 37.94 -10.07
C VAL A 66 -4.70 36.60 -9.44
N THR A 67 -3.42 36.45 -9.09
CA THR A 67 -2.91 35.26 -8.39
C THR A 67 -3.52 35.12 -6.99
N GLU A 68 -3.59 36.22 -6.23
CA GLU A 68 -4.20 36.27 -4.90
C GLU A 68 -5.71 36.00 -4.97
N MET A 69 -6.41 36.61 -5.93
CA MET A 69 -7.84 36.36 -6.18
C MET A 69 -8.14 34.89 -6.52
N ALA A 70 -7.21 34.21 -7.19
CA ALA A 70 -7.32 32.78 -7.49
C ALA A 70 -6.98 31.86 -6.30
N GLY A 71 -6.57 32.43 -5.16
CA GLY A 71 -6.21 31.69 -3.94
C GLY A 71 -4.82 31.07 -3.96
N PHE A 72 -3.94 31.47 -4.89
CA PHE A 72 -2.58 30.96 -4.96
C PHE A 72 -1.60 31.87 -4.21
N LYS A 73 -0.64 31.24 -3.52
CA LYS A 73 0.44 31.96 -2.83
C LYS A 73 1.57 32.39 -3.75
N GLN A 74 1.72 31.72 -4.90
CA GLN A 74 2.85 31.87 -5.80
C GLN A 74 2.40 31.82 -7.26
N THR A 75 3.07 32.60 -8.10
CA THR A 75 2.93 32.63 -9.56
C THR A 75 4.22 32.13 -10.22
N TYR A 76 4.15 31.60 -11.44
CA TYR A 76 5.35 31.34 -12.24
C TYR A 76 5.90 32.66 -12.77
N MET A 77 7.17 32.96 -12.48
CA MET A 77 7.85 34.15 -13.05
C MET A 77 8.17 33.97 -14.53
N VAL A 78 8.57 32.76 -14.92
CA VAL A 78 8.95 32.43 -16.30
C VAL A 78 8.07 31.30 -16.81
N CYS A 79 7.39 31.56 -17.92
CA CYS A 79 6.69 30.55 -18.70
C CYS A 79 6.62 30.98 -20.17
N GLY A 80 6.26 30.05 -21.06
CA GLY A 80 5.87 30.39 -22.43
C GLY A 80 4.39 30.78 -22.49
N GLN A 81 3.65 30.24 -23.45
CA GLN A 81 2.21 30.46 -23.54
C GLN A 81 1.45 29.84 -22.36
N THR A 82 1.95 28.74 -21.78
CA THR A 82 1.31 28.02 -20.67
C THR A 82 2.26 27.80 -19.52
N TYR A 83 1.72 27.42 -18.35
CA TYR A 83 2.55 26.78 -17.34
C TYR A 83 3.24 25.54 -17.94
N SER A 84 4.42 25.19 -17.44
CA SER A 84 5.18 24.05 -17.96
C SER A 84 4.42 22.74 -17.76
N ARG A 85 4.30 21.92 -18.81
CA ARG A 85 3.65 20.59 -18.73
C ARG A 85 4.41 19.59 -17.86
N LYS A 86 5.63 19.94 -17.41
CA LYS A 86 6.31 19.22 -16.34
C LYS A 86 5.52 19.22 -15.01
N VAL A 87 4.69 20.24 -14.76
CA VAL A 87 3.79 20.25 -13.60
C VAL A 87 2.79 19.09 -13.67
N ASP A 88 2.23 18.83 -14.85
CA ASP A 88 1.30 17.71 -15.06
C ASP A 88 2.00 16.36 -14.81
N VAL A 89 3.28 16.24 -15.18
CA VAL A 89 4.14 15.07 -14.87
C VAL A 89 4.30 14.89 -13.37
N ASP A 90 4.67 15.95 -12.66
CA ASP A 90 4.92 15.88 -11.22
C ASP A 90 3.61 15.54 -10.46
N CYS A 91 2.46 16.07 -10.89
CA CYS A 91 1.14 15.73 -10.34
C CYS A 91 0.71 14.29 -10.61
N LEU A 92 0.87 13.77 -11.84
CA LEU A 92 0.40 12.41 -12.16
C LEU A 92 1.39 11.33 -11.67
N ASN A 93 2.68 11.64 -11.50
CA ASN A 93 3.63 10.73 -10.88
C ASN A 93 3.25 10.37 -9.45
N VAL A 94 2.80 11.35 -8.64
CA VAL A 94 2.40 11.07 -7.26
C VAL A 94 1.13 10.21 -7.21
N LEU A 95 0.21 10.38 -8.16
CA LEU A 95 -0.97 9.52 -8.28
C LEU A 95 -0.63 8.11 -8.79
N ALA A 96 0.31 7.98 -9.71
CA ALA A 96 0.79 6.69 -10.18
C ALA A 96 1.49 5.89 -9.05
N SER A 97 2.27 6.57 -8.20
CA SER A 97 2.85 6.01 -6.97
C SER A 97 1.76 5.47 -6.04
N LEU A 98 0.74 6.29 -5.75
CA LEU A 98 -0.43 5.87 -4.97
C LEU A 98 -1.12 4.65 -5.58
N GLY A 99 -1.27 4.62 -6.92
CA GLY A 99 -1.78 3.46 -7.64
C GLY A 99 -1.00 2.19 -7.31
N ALA A 100 0.33 2.24 -7.30
CA ALA A 100 1.17 1.08 -6.95
C ALA A 100 0.94 0.61 -5.50
N SER A 101 0.88 1.54 -4.55
CA SER A 101 0.60 1.27 -3.13
C SER A 101 -0.75 0.57 -2.97
N VAL A 102 -1.82 1.15 -3.50
CA VAL A 102 -3.18 0.60 -3.39
C VAL A 102 -3.29 -0.77 -4.08
N HIS A 103 -2.65 -0.95 -5.23
CA HIS A 103 -2.63 -2.23 -5.94
C HIS A 103 -2.00 -3.33 -5.10
N LYS A 104 -0.84 -3.04 -4.48
CA LYS A 104 -0.11 -3.97 -3.63
C LYS A 104 -0.91 -4.34 -2.37
N ILE A 105 -1.52 -3.36 -1.72
CA ILE A 105 -2.36 -3.57 -0.53
C ILE A 105 -3.53 -4.49 -0.87
N CYS A 106 -4.27 -4.17 -1.93
CA CYS A 106 -5.45 -4.95 -2.32
C CYS A 106 -5.07 -6.33 -2.85
N THR A 107 -3.90 -6.50 -3.46
CA THR A 107 -3.37 -7.81 -3.84
C THR A 107 -3.07 -8.67 -2.60
N ASP A 108 -2.46 -8.10 -1.56
CA ASP A 108 -2.26 -8.82 -0.29
C ASP A 108 -3.59 -9.25 0.32
N ILE A 109 -4.59 -8.37 0.36
CA ILE A 109 -5.94 -8.67 0.87
C ILE A 109 -6.58 -9.82 0.09
N ARG A 110 -6.48 -9.81 -1.25
CA ARG A 110 -6.99 -10.90 -2.11
C ARG A 110 -6.31 -12.24 -1.82
N LEU A 111 -4.99 -12.24 -1.57
CA LEU A 111 -4.25 -13.44 -1.16
C LEU A 111 -4.69 -13.92 0.22
N LEU A 112 -4.88 -13.01 1.18
CA LEU A 112 -5.36 -13.36 2.52
C LEU A 112 -6.81 -13.89 2.52
N ALA A 113 -7.64 -13.41 1.60
CA ALA A 113 -8.99 -13.92 1.38
C ALA A 113 -8.98 -15.34 0.80
N ASN A 114 -8.09 -15.63 -0.16
CA ASN A 114 -7.88 -17.00 -0.64
C ASN A 114 -7.49 -17.95 0.52
N PHE A 115 -6.71 -17.42 1.45
CA PHE A 115 -6.26 -18.10 2.64
C PHE A 115 -7.30 -18.19 3.76
N LYS A 116 -8.42 -17.47 3.64
CA LYS A 116 -9.46 -17.30 4.68
C LYS A 116 -8.92 -16.75 5.99
N GLU A 117 -7.79 -16.02 5.95
CA GLU A 117 -7.20 -15.37 7.12
C GLU A 117 -7.81 -13.99 7.36
N LEU A 118 -8.21 -13.31 6.28
CA LEU A 118 -8.79 -11.98 6.29
C LEU A 118 -9.70 -11.82 5.07
N GLU A 119 -10.86 -11.20 5.27
CA GLU A 119 -11.83 -10.87 4.21
C GLU A 119 -12.14 -9.36 4.21
N GLU A 120 -12.51 -8.83 3.05
CA GLU A 120 -13.09 -7.49 2.94
C GLU A 120 -14.53 -7.47 3.50
N PRO A 121 -15.06 -6.29 3.89
CA PRO A 121 -16.42 -6.19 4.37
C PRO A 121 -17.45 -6.72 3.37
N PHE A 122 -18.49 -7.35 3.90
CA PHE A 122 -19.55 -7.99 3.13
C PHE A 122 -20.91 -7.46 3.59
N GLU A 123 -21.65 -6.79 2.71
CA GLU A 123 -22.96 -6.23 3.07
C GLU A 123 -23.99 -7.34 3.29
N LYS A 124 -24.99 -7.05 4.12
CA LYS A 124 -26.05 -8.00 4.49
C LYS A 124 -26.79 -8.58 3.27
N ASP A 125 -27.03 -7.74 2.26
CA ASP A 125 -27.78 -8.09 1.05
C ASP A 125 -26.85 -8.36 -0.16
N GLN A 126 -25.53 -8.40 0.04
CA GLN A 126 -24.57 -8.62 -1.03
C GLN A 126 -24.61 -10.08 -1.51
N ILE A 127 -24.72 -10.26 -2.83
CA ILE A 127 -24.63 -11.57 -3.46
C ILE A 127 -23.20 -11.78 -3.95
N GLY A 128 -22.44 -12.65 -3.27
CA GLY A 128 -21.03 -12.93 -3.62
C GLY A 128 -20.85 -13.73 -4.91
N SER A 129 -21.79 -14.63 -5.22
CA SER A 129 -21.85 -15.40 -6.46
C SER A 129 -23.30 -15.82 -6.74
N SER A 130 -23.72 -15.72 -8.00
CA SER A 130 -25.05 -16.15 -8.45
C SER A 130 -25.29 -17.67 -8.35
N ALA A 131 -24.23 -18.47 -8.25
CA ALA A 131 -24.30 -19.94 -8.27
C ALA A 131 -23.72 -20.62 -7.01
N MET A 132 -22.88 -19.92 -6.23
CA MET A 132 -22.18 -20.50 -5.07
C MET A 132 -22.45 -19.68 -3.80
N PRO A 133 -23.45 -20.05 -2.97
CA PRO A 133 -23.89 -19.24 -1.84
C PRO A 133 -22.83 -19.08 -0.73
N TYR A 134 -21.85 -19.99 -0.66
CA TYR A 134 -20.74 -19.92 0.31
C TYR A 134 -19.56 -19.08 -0.20
N LYS A 135 -19.54 -18.67 -1.47
CA LYS A 135 -18.38 -18.02 -2.10
C LYS A 135 -18.45 -16.51 -1.92
N ARG A 136 -17.54 -15.98 -1.11
CA ARG A 136 -17.26 -14.54 -0.97
C ARG A 136 -16.03 -14.18 -1.78
N ASN A 137 -16.18 -13.25 -2.72
CA ASN A 137 -15.08 -12.77 -3.55
C ASN A 137 -14.63 -11.40 -3.04
N PRO A 138 -13.31 -11.12 -3.02
CA PRO A 138 -12.77 -9.81 -2.65
C PRO A 138 -12.94 -8.79 -3.80
N MET A 139 -14.19 -8.55 -4.22
CA MET A 139 -14.53 -7.76 -5.41
C MET A 139 -14.12 -6.29 -5.30
N ARG A 140 -14.17 -5.70 -4.10
CA ARG A 140 -13.77 -4.30 -3.87
C ARG A 140 -12.26 -4.18 -4.03
N SER A 141 -11.51 -5.11 -3.44
CA SER A 141 -10.07 -5.21 -3.59
C SER A 141 -9.65 -5.46 -5.04
N GLU A 142 -10.39 -6.30 -5.78
CA GLU A 142 -10.19 -6.52 -7.22
C GLU A 142 -10.42 -5.27 -8.05
N ARG A 143 -11.49 -4.51 -7.75
CA ARG A 143 -11.77 -3.22 -8.38
C ARG A 143 -10.67 -2.19 -8.11
N CYS A 144 -10.19 -2.10 -6.87
CA CYS A 144 -9.03 -1.28 -6.53
C CYS A 144 -7.81 -1.67 -7.38
N CYS A 145 -7.44 -2.95 -7.44
CA CYS A 145 -6.34 -3.40 -8.29
C CYS A 145 -6.53 -3.05 -9.78
N ALA A 146 -7.76 -3.14 -10.31
CA ALA A 146 -8.04 -2.81 -11.70
C ALA A 146 -7.84 -1.32 -12.00
N LEU A 147 -8.44 -0.45 -11.18
CA LEU A 147 -8.36 1.00 -11.32
C LEU A 147 -6.96 1.55 -11.01
N SER A 148 -6.32 1.04 -9.96
CA SER A 148 -4.93 1.37 -9.65
C SER A 148 -3.98 1.07 -10.81
N ARG A 149 -4.22 -0.01 -11.58
CA ARG A 149 -3.42 -0.32 -12.77
C ARG A 149 -3.58 0.74 -13.85
N HIS A 150 -4.80 1.22 -14.09
CA HIS A 150 -5.06 2.35 -15.01
C HIS A 150 -4.31 3.60 -14.55
N LEU A 151 -4.41 3.93 -13.26
CA LEU A 151 -3.75 5.10 -12.67
C LEU A 151 -2.22 5.07 -12.83
N ILE A 152 -1.60 3.90 -12.67
CA ILE A 152 -0.17 3.70 -12.92
C ILE A 152 0.18 3.96 -14.39
N CYS A 153 -0.64 3.48 -15.33
CA CYS A 153 -0.39 3.63 -16.77
C CYS A 153 -0.53 5.08 -17.26
N LEU A 154 -1.47 5.85 -16.70
CA LEU A 154 -1.74 7.23 -17.12
C LEU A 154 -0.53 8.17 -17.00
N VAL A 155 0.49 7.82 -16.20
CA VAL A 155 1.69 8.67 -16.05
C VAL A 155 2.49 8.86 -17.34
N GLN A 156 2.34 7.95 -18.31
CA GLN A 156 3.03 8.05 -19.60
C GLN A 156 2.54 9.25 -20.43
N ASP A 157 1.26 9.59 -20.30
CA ASP A 157 0.62 10.69 -21.03
C ASP A 157 1.31 12.04 -20.78
N PRO A 158 1.43 12.55 -19.53
CA PRO A 158 2.11 13.81 -19.29
C PRO A 158 3.61 13.72 -19.54
N LEU A 159 4.26 12.56 -19.35
CA LEU A 159 5.69 12.38 -19.65
C LEU A 159 5.98 12.60 -21.13
N MET A 160 5.21 11.95 -22.00
CA MET A 160 5.33 12.10 -23.45
C MET A 160 4.94 13.51 -23.89
N THR A 161 3.82 14.03 -23.37
CA THR A 161 3.31 15.37 -23.68
C THR A 161 4.33 16.45 -23.33
N ALA A 162 4.92 16.41 -22.13
CA ALA A 162 5.88 17.41 -21.69
C ALA A 162 7.19 17.35 -22.50
N SER A 163 7.65 16.14 -22.86
CA SER A 163 8.91 15.96 -23.61
C SER A 163 8.87 16.48 -25.04
N THR A 164 7.67 16.65 -25.61
CA THR A 164 7.47 17.02 -27.02
C THR A 164 6.88 18.42 -27.19
N GLN A 165 6.70 19.19 -26.12
CA GLN A 165 6.31 20.60 -26.23
C GLN A 165 7.40 21.42 -26.94
N TRP A 166 7.11 21.91 -28.14
CA TRP A 166 8.04 22.76 -28.88
C TRP A 166 7.99 24.22 -28.41
N MET A 167 9.15 24.76 -28.05
CA MET A 167 9.36 26.18 -27.72
C MET A 167 8.34 26.69 -26.68
N GLU A 168 7.64 27.80 -26.94
CA GLU A 168 6.71 28.42 -25.99
C GLU A 168 5.41 27.64 -25.78
N ARG A 169 4.98 26.80 -26.75
CA ARG A 169 3.86 25.84 -26.69
C ARG A 169 3.57 25.17 -28.03
N THR A 170 3.09 23.93 -27.97
CA THR A 170 2.34 23.25 -29.05
C THR A 170 0.99 22.75 -28.53
N LEU A 171 -0.02 22.62 -29.41
CA LEU A 171 -1.43 22.41 -29.03
C LEU A 171 -1.84 20.93 -28.86
N ASP A 172 -0.96 20.01 -29.25
CA ASP A 172 -1.10 18.56 -29.10
C ASP A 172 -1.31 18.13 -27.64
N ASP A 173 -0.87 18.94 -26.68
CA ASP A 173 -1.15 18.75 -25.25
C ASP A 173 -2.65 18.82 -24.89
N SER A 174 -3.45 19.55 -25.66
CA SER A 174 -4.80 19.94 -25.23
C SER A 174 -5.75 18.75 -25.16
N ALA A 175 -5.75 17.89 -26.18
CA ALA A 175 -6.64 16.74 -26.23
C ALA A 175 -6.25 15.70 -25.17
N ASN A 176 -4.95 15.39 -25.05
CA ASN A 176 -4.45 14.43 -24.08
C ASN A 176 -4.78 14.86 -22.63
N ARG A 177 -4.49 16.10 -22.25
CA ARG A 177 -4.72 16.62 -20.89
C ARG A 177 -6.20 16.66 -20.47
N ARG A 178 -7.14 16.70 -21.43
CA ARG A 178 -8.58 16.62 -21.14
C ARG A 178 -9.02 15.23 -20.70
N ILE A 179 -8.21 14.21 -20.97
CA ILE A 179 -8.44 12.82 -20.63
C ILE A 179 -7.59 12.46 -19.41
N SER A 180 -6.27 12.60 -19.53
CA SER A 180 -5.32 12.08 -18.55
C SER A 180 -5.44 12.76 -17.17
N LEU A 181 -5.64 14.07 -17.11
CA LEU A 181 -5.75 14.78 -15.83
C LEU A 181 -7.05 14.41 -15.09
N PRO A 182 -8.27 14.57 -15.66
CA PRO A 182 -9.49 14.25 -14.93
C PRO A 182 -9.60 12.77 -14.58
N GLU A 183 -9.23 11.87 -15.50
CA GLU A 183 -9.29 10.44 -15.24
C GLU A 183 -8.34 10.02 -14.12
N ALA A 184 -7.13 10.60 -14.03
CA ALA A 184 -6.20 10.28 -12.96
C ALA A 184 -6.78 10.65 -11.58
N PHE A 185 -7.33 11.86 -11.43
CA PHE A 185 -7.90 12.31 -10.16
C PHE A 185 -9.19 11.53 -9.80
N LEU A 186 -10.08 11.28 -10.76
CA LEU A 186 -11.29 10.48 -10.52
C LEU A 186 -10.93 9.04 -10.15
N THR A 187 -9.94 8.46 -10.81
CA THR A 187 -9.48 7.11 -10.49
C THR A 187 -8.87 7.06 -9.08
N ALA A 188 -8.05 8.04 -8.72
CA ALA A 188 -7.46 8.16 -7.38
C ALA A 188 -8.54 8.29 -6.29
N ASP A 189 -9.56 9.12 -6.52
CA ASP A 189 -10.70 9.30 -5.61
C ASP A 189 -11.47 7.99 -5.38
N ILE A 190 -11.79 7.27 -6.46
CA ILE A 190 -12.52 6.00 -6.38
C ILE A 190 -11.73 4.93 -5.63
N ILE A 191 -10.42 4.81 -5.88
CA ILE A 191 -9.59 3.80 -5.20
C ILE A 191 -9.38 4.14 -3.72
N LEU A 192 -9.25 5.43 -3.36
CA LEU A 192 -9.13 5.85 -1.95
C LEU A 192 -10.43 5.61 -1.19
N SER A 193 -11.57 6.01 -1.77
CA SER A 193 -12.89 5.78 -1.18
C SER A 193 -13.18 4.29 -1.00
N THR A 194 -12.87 3.48 -2.03
CA THR A 194 -13.04 2.02 -1.94
C THR A 194 -12.08 1.40 -0.93
N LEU A 195 -10.81 1.85 -0.87
CA LEU A 195 -9.84 1.35 0.10
C LEU A 195 -10.20 1.72 1.54
N GLN A 196 -10.74 2.91 1.78
CA GLN A 196 -11.24 3.32 3.09
C GLN A 196 -12.38 2.39 3.52
N ASN A 197 -13.39 2.18 2.66
CA ASN A 197 -14.48 1.25 2.95
C ASN A 197 -13.98 -0.17 3.28
N ILE A 198 -13.01 -0.69 2.51
CA ILE A 198 -12.40 -2.00 2.80
C ILE A 198 -11.76 -1.98 4.19
N SER A 199 -10.95 -0.97 4.48
CA SER A 199 -10.15 -0.86 5.70
C SER A 199 -11.00 -0.71 6.96
N GLU A 200 -12.12 0.00 6.88
CA GLU A 200 -13.08 0.20 7.98
C GLU A 200 -13.83 -1.08 8.38
N GLY A 201 -13.91 -2.07 7.48
CA GLY A 201 -14.69 -3.29 7.69
C GLY A 201 -13.92 -4.59 7.48
N LEU A 202 -12.59 -4.57 7.55
CA LEU A 202 -11.77 -5.78 7.46
C LEU A 202 -12.16 -6.80 8.54
N VAL A 203 -12.41 -8.04 8.12
CA VAL A 203 -12.71 -9.16 9.02
C VAL A 203 -11.51 -10.08 9.11
N VAL A 204 -11.01 -10.32 10.31
CA VAL A 204 -9.86 -11.22 10.56
C VAL A 204 -10.36 -12.52 11.17
N TYR A 205 -9.78 -13.66 10.79
CA TYR A 205 -10.14 -14.99 11.28
C TYR A 205 -9.00 -15.64 12.08
N PRO A 206 -8.85 -15.35 13.39
CA PRO A 206 -7.73 -15.82 14.21
C PRO A 206 -7.55 -17.35 14.21
N LYS A 207 -8.64 -18.12 14.21
CA LYS A 207 -8.58 -19.59 14.23
C LYS A 207 -8.08 -20.20 12.92
N VAL A 208 -8.30 -19.55 11.78
CA VAL A 208 -7.73 -19.98 10.50
C VAL A 208 -6.24 -19.66 10.46
N ILE A 209 -5.85 -18.48 10.94
CA ILE A 209 -4.43 -18.08 11.06
C ILE A 209 -3.69 -19.07 11.97
N GLU A 210 -4.23 -19.34 13.16
CA GLU A 210 -3.69 -20.30 14.14
C GLU A 210 -3.51 -21.69 13.51
N ARG A 211 -4.54 -22.21 12.81
CA ARG A 211 -4.45 -23.49 12.12
C ARG A 211 -3.28 -23.54 11.14
N ARG A 212 -3.11 -22.51 10.31
CA ARG A 212 -2.02 -22.49 9.33
C ARG A 212 -0.65 -22.35 9.98
N VAL A 213 -0.55 -21.52 11.01
CA VAL A 213 0.68 -21.40 11.80
C VAL A 213 1.06 -22.77 12.35
N ASN A 214 0.12 -23.52 12.92
CA ASN A 214 0.39 -24.86 13.46
C ASN A 214 0.82 -25.87 12.39
N GLN A 215 0.38 -25.71 11.14
CA GLN A 215 0.82 -26.57 10.02
C GLN A 215 2.26 -26.29 9.58
N GLU A 216 2.75 -25.06 9.72
CA GLU A 216 4.06 -24.64 9.18
C GLU A 216 5.14 -24.42 10.25
N LEU A 217 4.75 -24.03 11.46
CA LEU A 217 5.64 -23.72 12.57
C LEU A 217 6.56 -24.87 12.96
N PRO A 218 6.14 -26.15 12.94
CA PRO A 218 7.05 -27.27 13.21
C PRO A 218 8.30 -27.25 12.32
N PHE A 219 8.17 -26.92 11.03
CA PHE A 219 9.32 -26.83 10.13
C PHE A 219 10.22 -25.62 10.47
N MET A 220 9.62 -24.50 10.87
CA MET A 220 10.33 -23.27 11.24
C MET A 220 11.00 -23.35 12.62
N ALA A 221 10.50 -24.19 13.51
CA ALA A 221 10.99 -24.37 14.87
C ALA A 221 12.22 -25.31 14.96
N SER A 222 12.73 -25.81 13.83
CA SER A 222 13.84 -26.76 13.78
C SER A 222 15.08 -26.28 14.53
N GLU A 223 15.49 -25.01 14.37
CA GLU A 223 16.64 -24.46 15.10
C GLU A 223 16.35 -24.37 16.62
N ASN A 224 15.13 -24.01 17.03
CA ASN A 224 14.76 -23.95 18.45
C ASN A 224 14.84 -25.33 19.10
N ILE A 225 14.41 -26.37 18.39
CA ILE A 225 14.48 -27.77 18.82
C ILE A 225 15.93 -28.24 18.94
N ILE A 226 16.78 -27.92 17.96
CA ILE A 226 18.22 -28.21 18.01
C ILE A 226 18.87 -27.54 19.23
N MET A 227 18.57 -26.26 19.45
CA MET A 227 19.11 -25.52 20.60
C MET A 227 18.65 -26.10 21.95
N ALA A 228 17.41 -26.60 22.04
CA ALA A 228 16.93 -27.27 23.24
C ALA A 228 17.65 -28.61 23.49
N MET A 229 17.90 -29.39 22.44
CA MET A 229 18.67 -30.64 22.54
C MET A 229 20.11 -30.40 22.97
N VAL A 230 20.78 -29.39 22.40
CA VAL A 230 22.15 -29.02 22.80
C VAL A 230 22.20 -28.60 24.28
N LYS A 231 21.22 -27.82 24.76
CA LYS A 231 21.12 -27.46 26.18
C LYS A 231 20.87 -28.66 27.10
N ALA A 232 20.21 -29.69 26.59
CA ALA A 232 20.01 -30.97 27.28
C ALA A 232 21.24 -31.90 27.20
N GLY A 233 22.36 -31.44 26.60
CA GLY A 233 23.62 -32.18 26.51
C GLY A 233 23.81 -32.99 25.22
N GLY A 234 22.92 -32.84 24.22
CA GLY A 234 23.03 -33.52 22.93
C GLY A 234 24.03 -32.88 21.96
N ASP A 235 24.51 -33.66 20.99
CA ASP A 235 25.36 -33.16 19.91
C ASP A 235 24.53 -32.39 18.85
N ARG A 236 25.06 -31.24 18.40
CA ARG A 236 24.37 -30.37 17.45
C ARG A 236 24.26 -30.99 16.06
N GLN A 237 25.32 -31.62 15.56
CA GLN A 237 25.32 -32.19 14.20
C GLN A 237 24.41 -33.41 14.12
N GLU A 238 24.48 -34.27 15.14
CA GLU A 238 23.60 -35.43 15.24
C GLU A 238 22.13 -34.99 15.32
N CYS A 239 21.81 -34.00 16.17
CA CYS A 239 20.45 -33.49 16.30
C CYS A 239 19.93 -32.88 14.99
N HIS A 240 20.79 -32.14 14.29
CA HIS A 240 20.45 -31.56 12.99
C HIS A 240 20.13 -32.65 11.95
N GLU A 241 20.90 -33.73 11.90
CA GLU A 241 20.62 -34.82 10.96
C GLU A 241 19.33 -35.56 11.31
N GLN A 242 19.09 -35.84 12.60
CA GLN A 242 17.85 -36.47 13.06
C GLN A 242 16.62 -35.63 12.68
N ILE A 243 16.64 -34.32 12.95
CA ILE A 243 15.50 -33.44 12.61
C ILE A 243 15.34 -33.26 11.09
N ARG A 244 16.44 -33.28 10.32
CA ARG A 244 16.42 -33.19 8.86
C ARG A 244 15.67 -34.37 8.25
N VAL A 245 15.97 -35.59 8.68
CA VAL A 245 15.30 -36.82 8.20
C VAL A 245 13.81 -36.76 8.52
N LEU A 246 13.44 -36.50 9.78
CA LEU A 246 12.02 -36.40 10.17
C LEU A 246 11.28 -35.29 9.42
N SER A 247 11.94 -34.15 9.17
CA SER A 247 11.36 -33.05 8.40
C SER A 247 11.15 -33.40 6.93
N GLN A 248 12.05 -34.18 6.32
CA GLN A 248 11.88 -34.67 4.95
C GLN A 248 10.73 -35.67 4.85
N GLU A 249 10.59 -36.56 5.83
CA GLU A 249 9.47 -37.49 5.90
C GLU A 249 8.14 -36.78 6.07
N ALA A 250 8.01 -35.86 7.03
CA ALA A 250 6.81 -35.04 7.21
C ALA A 250 6.52 -34.19 5.97
N GLY A 251 7.55 -33.62 5.35
CA GLY A 251 7.42 -32.90 4.09
C GLY A 251 6.93 -33.78 2.93
N ARG A 252 7.28 -35.08 2.93
CA ARG A 252 6.77 -36.07 1.98
C ARG A 252 5.29 -36.35 2.20
N VAL A 253 4.86 -36.54 3.45
CA VAL A 253 3.44 -36.71 3.81
C VAL A 253 2.61 -35.53 3.31
N VAL A 254 3.05 -34.29 3.58
CA VAL A 254 2.35 -33.08 3.15
C VAL A 254 2.28 -32.98 1.62
N LYS A 255 3.39 -33.21 0.91
CA LYS A 255 3.48 -32.93 -0.54
C LYS A 255 3.06 -34.08 -1.45
N GLN A 256 3.28 -35.33 -1.05
CA GLN A 256 3.01 -36.51 -1.87
C GLN A 256 1.72 -37.21 -1.47
N GLU A 257 1.32 -37.12 -0.20
CA GLU A 257 0.15 -37.85 0.32
C GLU A 257 -1.03 -36.92 0.63
N GLY A 258 -0.80 -35.60 0.69
CA GLY A 258 -1.83 -34.61 1.03
C GLY A 258 -2.26 -34.67 2.50
N GLY A 259 -1.45 -35.25 3.37
CA GLY A 259 -1.69 -35.33 4.81
C GLY A 259 -1.31 -34.05 5.57
N ASP A 260 -1.71 -33.98 6.84
CA ASP A 260 -1.27 -32.93 7.76
C ASP A 260 0.23 -33.08 8.10
N ASN A 261 0.85 -31.99 8.55
CA ASN A 261 2.23 -32.01 9.02
C ASN A 261 2.34 -32.78 10.34
N ASP A 262 2.99 -33.94 10.31
CA ASP A 262 3.16 -34.86 11.44
C ASP A 262 4.55 -34.79 12.10
N LEU A 263 5.37 -33.78 11.77
CA LEU A 263 6.76 -33.66 12.27
C LEU A 263 6.83 -33.74 13.81
N MET A 264 5.92 -33.07 14.51
CA MET A 264 5.95 -33.07 15.98
C MET A 264 5.59 -34.44 16.57
N ASP A 265 4.72 -35.19 15.91
CA ASP A 265 4.37 -36.54 16.34
C ASP A 265 5.53 -37.51 16.12
N ARG A 266 6.29 -37.32 15.02
CA ARG A 266 7.54 -38.05 14.78
C ARG A 266 8.58 -37.75 15.85
N ILE A 267 8.75 -36.48 16.22
CA ILE A 267 9.68 -36.06 17.28
C ILE A 267 9.27 -36.64 18.64
N ARG A 268 7.97 -36.64 18.97
CA ARG A 268 7.45 -37.24 20.23
C ARG A 268 7.63 -38.77 20.29
N LYS A 269 7.59 -39.46 19.15
CA LYS A 269 7.80 -40.91 19.07
C LYS A 269 9.29 -41.31 19.03
N SER A 270 10.17 -40.37 18.70
CA SER A 270 11.60 -40.64 18.61
C SER A 270 12.25 -40.64 19.99
N ASP A 271 12.95 -41.74 20.29
CA ASP A 271 13.70 -41.90 21.53
C ASP A 271 14.82 -40.86 21.69
N TYR A 272 15.39 -40.39 20.57
CA TYR A 272 16.46 -39.40 20.56
C TYR A 272 16.02 -38.07 21.20
N PHE A 273 14.77 -37.65 20.97
CA PHE A 273 14.25 -36.36 21.45
C PHE A 273 13.62 -36.41 22.84
N LYS A 274 13.64 -37.57 23.53
CA LYS A 274 13.12 -37.73 24.91
C LYS A 274 13.54 -36.61 25.87
N PRO A 275 14.81 -36.12 25.89
CA PRO A 275 15.23 -35.09 26.83
C PRO A 275 14.45 -33.77 26.75
N ILE A 276 13.81 -33.47 25.61
CA ILE A 276 13.08 -32.21 25.38
C ILE A 276 11.57 -32.39 25.24
N HIS A 277 11.03 -33.60 25.41
CA HIS A 277 9.59 -33.87 25.21
C HIS A 277 8.70 -32.95 26.05
N SER A 278 9.07 -32.68 27.29
CA SER A 278 8.34 -31.76 28.19
C SER A 278 8.39 -30.28 27.77
N GLN A 279 9.30 -29.92 26.86
CA GLN A 279 9.51 -28.56 26.38
C GLN A 279 8.86 -28.30 25.01
N LEU A 280 8.46 -29.33 24.27
CA LEU A 280 8.05 -29.22 22.87
C LEU A 280 6.89 -28.23 22.67
N ASP A 281 5.88 -28.25 23.54
CA ASP A 281 4.72 -27.36 23.39
C ASP A 281 5.13 -25.89 23.63
N ALA A 282 6.03 -25.63 24.59
CA ALA A 282 6.56 -24.28 24.83
C ALA A 282 7.49 -23.81 23.70
N LEU A 283 8.27 -24.71 23.10
CA LEU A 283 9.14 -24.40 21.96
C LEU A 283 8.36 -24.08 20.67
N LEU A 284 7.07 -24.41 20.64
CA LEU A 284 6.15 -24.14 19.53
C LEU A 284 5.17 -23.00 19.82
N ASP A 285 5.32 -22.25 20.91
CA ASP A 285 4.46 -21.09 21.16
C ASP A 285 4.67 -20.04 20.04
N PRO A 286 3.65 -19.78 19.18
CA PRO A 286 3.77 -18.82 18.08
C PRO A 286 4.16 -17.42 18.56
N GLY A 287 3.78 -17.04 19.79
CA GLY A 287 4.10 -15.73 20.37
C GLY A 287 5.61 -15.47 20.39
N THR A 288 6.41 -16.50 20.62
CA THR A 288 7.88 -16.42 20.70
C THR A 288 8.56 -16.26 19.33
N PHE A 289 7.86 -16.53 18.22
CA PHE A 289 8.40 -16.45 16.86
C PHE A 289 8.11 -15.12 16.15
N THR A 290 7.44 -14.17 16.83
CA THR A 290 7.08 -12.86 16.23
C THR A 290 8.14 -11.78 16.39
N GLY A 291 9.26 -12.10 17.06
CA GLY A 291 10.39 -11.20 17.26
C GLY A 291 9.97 -9.84 17.83
N ARG A 292 10.29 -8.75 17.12
CA ARG A 292 9.96 -7.38 17.55
C ARG A 292 8.66 -6.84 16.95
N ALA A 293 7.87 -7.66 16.25
CA ALA A 293 6.73 -7.20 15.47
C ALA A 293 5.74 -6.33 16.28
N PRO A 294 5.31 -6.71 17.51
CA PRO A 294 4.40 -5.86 18.30
C PRO A 294 5.01 -4.49 18.65
N ARG A 295 6.27 -4.46 19.10
CA ARG A 295 6.94 -3.19 19.46
C ARG A 295 7.20 -2.30 18.25
N GLN A 296 7.47 -2.89 17.08
CA GLN A 296 7.62 -2.14 15.84
C GLN A 296 6.32 -1.44 15.44
N VAL A 297 5.17 -2.12 15.61
CA VAL A 297 3.85 -1.53 15.35
C VAL A 297 3.62 -0.32 16.25
N THR A 298 3.70 -0.48 17.57
CA THR A 298 3.46 0.63 18.52
C THR A 298 4.35 1.83 18.21
N LYS A 299 5.66 1.59 18.03
CA LYS A 299 6.62 2.67 17.76
C LYS A 299 6.34 3.37 16.42
N PHE A 300 5.98 2.64 15.38
CA PHE A 300 5.67 3.22 14.07
C PHE A 300 4.38 4.06 14.10
N ILE A 301 3.34 3.57 14.77
CA ILE A 301 2.09 4.34 14.94
C ILE A 301 2.35 5.64 15.70
N GLU A 302 3.09 5.58 16.82
CA GLU A 302 3.37 6.74 17.67
C GLU A 302 4.27 7.76 16.98
N MET A 303 5.33 7.32 16.31
CA MET A 303 6.37 8.22 15.81
C MET A 303 6.17 8.71 14.36
N GLU A 304 5.48 7.94 13.52
CA GLU A 304 5.34 8.28 12.10
C GLU A 304 3.88 8.52 11.72
N VAL A 305 2.98 7.59 12.05
CA VAL A 305 1.57 7.71 11.63
C VAL A 305 0.85 8.87 12.33
N THR A 306 0.89 8.89 13.67
CA THR A 306 0.16 9.89 14.46
C THR A 306 0.58 11.33 14.11
N PRO A 307 1.88 11.66 14.03
CA PRO A 307 2.30 13.01 13.64
C PRO A 307 1.89 13.38 12.21
N SER A 308 1.96 12.46 11.24
CA SER A 308 1.54 12.71 9.86
C SER A 308 0.05 12.99 9.71
N LEU A 309 -0.79 12.39 10.57
CA LEU A 309 -2.24 12.61 10.54
C LEU A 309 -2.71 13.84 11.32
N GLN A 310 -1.82 14.48 12.11
CA GLN A 310 -2.20 15.54 13.05
C GLN A 310 -2.95 16.70 12.39
N LYS A 311 -2.53 17.13 11.19
CA LYS A 311 -3.17 18.23 10.43
C LYS A 311 -4.51 17.84 9.80
N TYR A 312 -4.86 16.56 9.78
CA TYR A 312 -6.09 16.02 9.21
C TYR A 312 -7.07 15.52 10.26
N MET A 313 -6.75 15.66 11.57
CA MET A 313 -7.56 15.11 12.66
C MET A 313 -9.01 15.60 12.64
N ASP A 314 -9.25 16.86 12.28
CA ASP A 314 -10.61 17.39 12.19
C ASP A 314 -11.38 16.75 11.03
N LYS A 315 -10.71 16.52 9.90
CA LYS A 315 -11.28 15.80 8.75
C LYS A 315 -11.56 14.33 9.03
N LEU A 316 -10.73 13.68 9.84
CA LEU A 316 -10.97 12.31 10.28
C LEU A 316 -12.16 12.21 11.26
N LYS A 317 -12.39 13.24 12.08
CA LYS A 317 -13.56 13.30 12.99
C LYS A 317 -14.86 13.63 12.26
N GLU A 318 -14.79 14.52 11.27
CA GLU A 318 -15.90 14.84 10.37
C GLU A 318 -16.23 13.67 9.42
N GLY A 319 -15.20 12.88 9.08
CA GLY A 319 -15.31 11.73 8.20
C GLY A 319 -16.20 10.64 8.77
N GLY A 320 -17.33 10.39 8.09
CA GLY A 320 -18.17 9.23 8.34
C GLY A 320 -17.59 7.95 7.71
N LYS A 321 -18.24 6.82 7.98
CA LYS A 321 -17.96 5.59 7.25
C LYS A 321 -18.29 5.78 5.78
N VAL A 322 -17.45 5.22 4.90
CA VAL A 322 -17.72 5.26 3.46
C VAL A 322 -18.70 4.16 3.11
N GLU A 323 -19.91 4.53 2.69
CA GLU A 323 -20.87 3.62 2.07
C GLU A 323 -20.68 3.65 0.55
N LEU A 324 -20.41 2.49 -0.04
CA LEU A 324 -20.36 2.33 -1.48
C LEU A 324 -21.77 1.98 -1.95
N GLN A 325 -22.40 2.85 -2.75
CA GLN A 325 -23.61 2.45 -3.47
C GLN A 325 -23.20 1.36 -4.47
N VAL A 326 -23.68 0.14 -4.21
CA VAL A 326 -23.49 -1.03 -5.07
C VAL A 326 -24.57 -1.03 -6.15
#